data_AF-A0A7S1XRC6-F1
#
_entry.id   AF-A0A7S1XRC6-F1
#
_cell.length_a   1.000
_cell.length_b   1.000
_cell.length_c   1.000
_cell.angle_alpha   90.00
_cell.angle_beta   90.00
_cell.angle_gamma   90.00
#
_symmetry.space_group_name_H-M   'P 1'
#
loop_
_entity.id
_entity.type
_entity.pdbx_description
1 polymer ?
#
loop_
_entity_poly.entity_id
_entity_poly.type
_entity_poly.pdbx_seq_one_letter_code
_entity_poly.pdbx_strand_id
1 'polypeptide(L)'
;GEDHLAQQAVELQLEHFELSSCEPYSWQDFSIDIDSYHAEDNLVLEVELLGSSTNPGALKLFVYEDEIPRDRASEVYSDFSAESVYSITISAHDLKEKRYFLGVQCQAEA
;
A
#
# COMPACT_ATOMS: atom_id res chain seq x y z
N GLY A 1 6.51 -1.33 23.77
CA GLY A 1 7.39 -0.74 22.75
C GLY A 1 7.11 -1.44 21.45
N GLU A 2 5.87 -1.31 20.98
CA GLU A 2 5.25 -2.20 19.99
C GLU A 2 4.37 -1.42 18.99
N ASP A 3 4.47 -0.09 18.96
CA ASP A 3 3.32 0.74 18.54
C ASP A 3 3.68 1.88 17.57
N HIS A 4 4.96 2.05 17.21
CA HIS A 4 5.39 3.29 16.57
C HIS A 4 5.17 3.36 15.05
N LEU A 5 5.05 2.23 14.34
CA LEU A 5 4.87 2.23 12.89
C LEU A 5 3.38 2.31 12.49
N ALA A 6 2.50 1.61 13.20
CA ALA A 6 1.05 1.69 12.96
C ALA A 6 0.47 3.08 13.28
N GLN A 7 1.05 3.82 14.24
CA GLN A 7 0.58 5.17 14.63
C GLN A 7 0.89 6.28 13.60
N GLN A 8 1.60 5.98 12.52
CA GLN A 8 1.95 6.95 11.46
C GLN A 8 1.27 6.69 10.13
N ALA A 9 0.49 5.61 10.01
CA ALA A 9 -0.23 5.28 8.79
C ALA A 9 -1.37 6.29 8.55
N VAL A 10 -1.49 6.76 7.30
CA VAL A 10 -2.62 7.61 6.89
C VAL A 10 -3.82 6.71 6.61
N GLU A 11 -4.97 7.01 7.22
CA GLU A 11 -6.19 6.25 7.03
C GLU A 11 -6.80 6.54 5.65
N LEU A 12 -6.97 5.49 4.85
CA LEU A 12 -7.65 5.53 3.57
C LEU A 12 -9.14 5.25 3.74
N GLN A 13 -9.95 5.96 2.98
CA GLN A 13 -11.36 5.63 2.80
C GLN A 13 -11.52 4.84 1.51
N LEU A 14 -12.32 3.76 1.57
CA LEU A 14 -12.69 3.00 0.38
C LEU A 14 -13.28 3.94 -0.68
N GLU A 15 -12.94 3.70 -1.95
CA GLU A 15 -13.39 4.50 -3.10
C GLU A 15 -12.89 5.96 -3.13
N HIS A 16 -11.98 6.36 -2.23
CA HIS A 16 -11.34 7.67 -2.21
C HIS A 16 -9.83 7.57 -2.48
N PHE A 17 -9.26 8.62 -3.08
CA PHE A 17 -7.81 8.75 -3.24
C PHE A 17 -7.21 9.64 -2.15
N GLU A 18 -5.94 9.38 -1.83
CA GLU A 18 -5.13 10.19 -0.93
C GLU A 18 -3.84 10.62 -1.64
N LEU A 19 -3.41 11.87 -1.45
CA LEU A 19 -2.18 12.37 -2.06
C LEU A 19 -1.03 12.28 -1.06
N SER A 20 0.12 11.77 -1.50
CA SER A 20 1.33 11.78 -0.70
C SER A 20 2.58 11.95 -1.55
N SER A 21 3.70 12.18 -0.88
CA SER A 21 5.04 12.30 -1.44
C SER A 21 6.05 11.68 -0.49
N CYS A 22 7.07 11.02 -1.02
CA CYS A 22 8.18 10.49 -0.24
C CYS A 22 9.54 10.90 -0.83
N GLU A 23 10.54 10.95 0.04
CA GLU A 23 11.95 11.06 -0.36
C GLU A 23 12.46 9.70 -0.86
N PRO A 24 13.55 9.66 -1.64
CA PRO A 24 14.16 8.40 -2.06
C PRO A 24 14.43 7.46 -0.88
N TYR A 25 14.01 6.20 -1.03
CA TYR A 25 14.09 5.12 -0.03
C TYR A 25 13.23 5.29 1.22
N SER A 26 12.47 6.39 1.35
CA SER A 26 11.54 6.56 2.47
C SER A 26 10.23 5.82 2.22
N TRP A 27 9.49 5.61 3.30
CA TRP A 27 8.23 4.91 3.31
C TRP A 27 7.08 5.87 3.54
N GLN A 28 5.98 5.63 2.86
CA GLN A 28 4.67 6.14 3.22
C GLN A 28 3.77 4.96 3.55
N ASP A 29 3.21 4.98 4.75
CA ASP A 29 2.31 3.94 5.21
C ASP A 29 0.87 4.45 5.20
N PHE A 30 -0.04 3.58 4.79
CA PHE A 30 -1.48 3.80 4.77
C PHE A 30 -2.20 2.63 5.44
N SER A 31 -3.39 2.87 5.98
CA SER A 31 -4.22 1.84 6.57
C SER A 31 -5.63 1.88 6.01
N ILE A 32 -6.25 0.73 5.83
CA ILE A 32 -7.65 0.61 5.41
C ILE A 32 -8.37 -0.43 6.26
N ASP A 33 -9.54 -0.08 6.78
CA ASP A 33 -10.40 -0.98 7.52
C ASP A 33 -11.44 -1.60 6.58
N ILE A 34 -11.46 -2.93 6.51
CA ILE A 34 -12.45 -3.70 5.75
C ILE A 34 -13.51 -4.16 6.73
N ASP A 35 -14.75 -3.69 6.53
CA ASP A 35 -15.91 -4.14 7.29
C ASP A 35 -16.54 -5.40 6.67
N SER A 36 -17.50 -5.99 7.38
CA SER A 36 -18.26 -7.16 6.91
C SER A 36 -18.98 -6.98 5.58
N TYR A 37 -19.31 -5.73 5.17
CA TYR A 37 -19.98 -5.46 3.90
C TYR A 37 -19.00 -5.57 2.73
N HIS A 38 -17.76 -5.08 2.91
CA HIS A 38 -16.73 -5.09 1.87
C HIS A 38 -15.88 -6.38 1.85
N ALA A 39 -15.98 -7.23 2.87
CA ALA A 39 -15.22 -8.48 2.94
C ALA A 39 -15.61 -9.51 1.87
N GLU A 40 -16.74 -9.35 1.19
CA GLU A 40 -17.17 -10.21 0.06
C GLU A 40 -16.68 -9.71 -1.31
N ASP A 41 -16.05 -8.52 -1.36
CA ASP A 41 -15.52 -7.91 -2.57
C ASP A 41 -14.01 -8.19 -2.75
N ASN A 42 -13.47 -7.91 -3.94
CA ASN A 42 -12.03 -7.83 -4.13
C ASN A 42 -11.53 -6.47 -3.66
N LEU A 43 -10.44 -6.45 -2.89
CA LEU A 43 -9.75 -5.20 -2.58
C LEU A 43 -8.69 -4.93 -3.66
N VAL A 44 -8.82 -3.81 -4.36
CA VAL A 44 -7.81 -3.32 -5.30
C VAL A 44 -7.17 -2.07 -4.69
N LEU A 45 -5.85 -2.12 -4.52
CA LEU A 45 -5.05 -0.99 -4.07
C LEU A 45 -4.25 -0.49 -5.27
N GLU A 46 -4.52 0.75 -5.70
CA GLU A 46 -3.84 1.38 -6.82
C GLU A 46 -3.06 2.61 -6.33
N VAL A 47 -1.82 2.75 -6.81
CA VAL A 47 -0.96 3.92 -6.57
C VAL A 47 -0.49 4.45 -7.91
N GLU A 48 -0.84 5.69 -8.21
CA GLU A 48 -0.41 6.40 -9.41
C GLU A 48 0.79 7.31 -9.08
N LEU A 49 1.87 7.17 -9.85
CA LEU A 49 3.00 8.09 -9.75
C LEU A 49 2.74 9.34 -10.60
N LEU A 50 2.41 10.45 -9.94
CA LEU A 50 2.09 11.73 -10.59
C LEU A 50 3.32 12.51 -11.12
N GLY A 51 4.53 12.00 -10.89
CA GLY A 51 5.77 12.63 -11.34
C GLY A 51 6.12 12.34 -12.80
N SER A 52 7.16 13.01 -13.31
CA SER A 52 7.67 12.76 -14.68
C SER A 52 8.56 11.52 -14.80
N SER A 53 8.71 10.74 -13.73
CA SER A 53 9.57 9.56 -13.76
C SER A 53 8.99 8.53 -14.73
N THR A 54 9.84 7.96 -15.57
CA THR A 54 9.46 6.88 -16.50
C THR A 54 9.97 5.52 -16.00
N ASN A 55 10.59 5.48 -14.81
CA ASN A 55 11.09 4.27 -14.21
C ASN A 55 9.90 3.44 -13.68
N PRO A 56 9.63 2.24 -14.25
CA PRO A 56 8.52 1.41 -13.80
C PRO A 56 8.73 0.82 -12.40
N GLY A 57 9.95 0.87 -11.86
CA GLY A 57 10.29 0.47 -10.48
C GLY A 57 10.57 1.65 -9.56
N ALA A 58 10.01 2.83 -9.83
CA ALA A 58 10.15 4.01 -8.97
C ALA A 58 9.45 3.84 -7.61
N LEU A 59 8.44 2.97 -7.52
CA LEU A 59 7.75 2.63 -6.28
C LEU A 59 7.78 1.11 -6.04
N LYS A 60 7.69 0.73 -4.76
CA LYS A 60 7.35 -0.63 -4.34
C LYS A 60 6.20 -0.57 -3.36
N LEU A 61 5.18 -1.38 -3.59
CA LEU A 61 3.99 -1.50 -2.76
C LEU A 61 4.06 -2.81 -2.00
N PHE A 62 3.67 -2.78 -0.72
CA PHE A 62 3.63 -3.94 0.16
C PHE A 62 2.32 -3.92 0.93
N VAL A 63 1.63 -5.05 1.01
CA VAL A 63 0.42 -5.19 1.83
C VAL A 63 0.74 -5.96 3.10
N TYR A 64 0.22 -5.50 4.22
CA TYR A 64 0.32 -6.18 5.50
C TYR A 64 -1.07 -6.36 6.12
N GLU A 65 -1.27 -7.47 6.80
CA GLU A 65 -2.49 -7.75 7.57
C GLU A 65 -2.25 -7.40 9.04
N ASP A 66 -3.20 -6.72 9.68
CA ASP A 66 -3.23 -6.42 11.13
C ASP A 66 -2.12 -5.48 11.66
N GLU A 67 -0.87 -5.60 11.21
CA GLU A 67 0.26 -4.71 11.55
C GLU A 67 1.36 -4.68 10.47
N ILE A 68 2.19 -3.62 10.48
CA ILE A 68 3.40 -3.54 9.64
C ILE A 68 4.57 -4.21 10.39
N PRO A 69 5.16 -5.30 9.87
CA PRO A 69 6.27 -5.98 10.54
C PRO A 69 7.53 -5.11 10.54
N ARG A 70 8.37 -5.31 11.55
CA ARG A 70 9.57 -4.47 11.79
C ARG A 70 10.57 -4.50 10.62
N ASP A 71 10.69 -5.64 9.95
CA ASP A 71 11.57 -5.81 8.78
C ASP A 71 10.90 -5.44 7.45
N ARG A 72 9.61 -5.06 7.49
CA ARG A 72 8.78 -4.73 6.33
C ARG A 72 8.73 -5.84 5.27
N ALA A 73 8.92 -7.09 5.68
CA ALA A 73 8.71 -8.23 4.79
C ALA A 73 7.20 -8.41 4.50
N SER A 74 6.86 -8.62 3.23
CA SER A 74 5.50 -8.98 2.82
C SER A 74 5.54 -10.04 1.73
N GLU A 75 4.61 -10.99 1.81
CA GLU A 75 4.35 -11.97 0.75
C GLU A 75 3.53 -11.37 -0.41
N VAL A 76 2.84 -10.25 -0.17
CA VAL A 76 1.99 -9.55 -1.13
C VAL A 76 2.60 -8.19 -1.45
N TYR A 77 3.31 -8.12 -2.58
CA TYR A 77 3.99 -6.91 -3.01
C TYR A 77 3.93 -6.71 -4.53
N SER A 78 4.16 -5.47 -4.96
CA SER A 78 4.32 -5.09 -6.36
C SER A 78 5.46 -4.09 -6.48
N ASP A 79 6.41 -4.35 -7.37
CA ASP A 79 7.61 -3.52 -7.58
C ASP A 79 7.74 -3.03 -9.03
N PHE A 80 6.65 -3.14 -9.80
CA PHE A 80 6.59 -2.79 -11.20
C PHE A 80 5.25 -2.10 -11.52
N SER A 81 5.30 -1.08 -12.38
CA SER A 81 4.13 -0.38 -12.90
C SER A 81 3.95 -0.55 -14.41
N ALA A 82 2.69 -0.54 -14.82
CA ALA A 82 2.29 -0.29 -16.19
C ALA A 82 1.74 1.14 -16.26
N GLU A 83 2.29 1.97 -17.15
CA GLU A 83 1.83 3.36 -17.34
C GLU A 83 1.81 4.18 -16.02
N SER A 84 2.83 4.02 -15.18
CA SER A 84 2.98 4.71 -13.89
C SER A 84 1.95 4.34 -12.81
N VAL A 85 1.13 3.31 -13.05
CA VAL A 85 0.18 2.76 -12.07
C VAL A 85 0.72 1.44 -11.51
N TYR A 86 0.79 1.37 -10.18
CA TYR A 86 1.13 0.18 -9.41
C TYR A 86 -0.15 -0.35 -8.78
N SER A 87 -0.42 -1.64 -8.90
CA SER A 87 -1.62 -2.23 -8.31
C SER A 87 -1.32 -3.54 -7.59
N ILE A 88 -2.09 -3.77 -6.52
CA ILE A 88 -2.19 -5.05 -5.82
C ILE A 88 -3.67 -5.38 -5.68
N THR A 89 -4.02 -6.64 -5.92
CA THR A 89 -5.38 -7.14 -5.73
C THR A 89 -5.37 -8.25 -4.69
N ILE A 90 -6.21 -8.11 -3.67
CA ILE A 90 -6.54 -9.17 -2.72
C ILE A 90 -7.90 -9.73 -3.13
N SER A 91 -7.96 -11.03 -3.39
CA SER A 91 -9.19 -11.68 -3.81
C SER A 91 -10.20 -11.74 -2.65
N ALA A 92 -11.49 -11.71 -2.94
CA ALA A 92 -12.55 -11.91 -1.95
C ALA A 92 -12.42 -13.24 -1.18
N HIS A 93 -11.71 -14.24 -1.72
CA HIS A 93 -11.44 -15.49 -1.03
C HIS A 93 -10.40 -15.35 0.10
N ASP A 94 -9.49 -14.39 -0.03
CA ASP A 94 -8.40 -14.15 0.92
C ASP A 94 -8.66 -12.91 1.79
N LEU A 95 -9.54 -12.01 1.33
CA LEU A 95 -9.97 -10.82 2.03
C LEU A 95 -10.78 -11.20 3.28
N LYS A 96 -10.50 -10.51 4.37
CA LYS A 96 -11.11 -10.71 5.69
C LYS A 96 -11.50 -9.36 6.27
N GLU A 97 -12.56 -9.35 7.07
CA GLU A 97 -12.97 -8.20 7.89
C GLU A 97 -11.88 -7.90 8.93
N LYS A 98 -11.00 -6.94 8.61
CA LYS A 98 -9.90 -6.46 9.45
C LYS A 98 -9.19 -5.26 8.83
N ARG A 99 -8.17 -4.77 9.53
CA ARG A 99 -7.28 -3.73 9.04
C ARG A 99 -6.19 -4.30 8.14
N TYR A 100 -6.00 -3.67 7.00
CA TYR A 100 -4.84 -3.86 6.13
C TYR A 100 -4.00 -2.60 6.11
N PHE A 101 -2.71 -2.77 5.84
CA PHE A 101 -1.78 -1.67 5.66
C PHE A 101 -1.16 -1.75 4.27
N LEU A 102 -1.06 -0.61 3.61
CA LEU A 102 -0.31 -0.43 2.37
C LEU A 102 0.96 0.36 2.69
N GLY A 103 2.12 -0.28 2.59
CA GLY A 103 3.41 0.40 2.63
C GLY A 103 3.88 0.71 1.22
N VAL A 104 4.12 1.99 0.93
CA VAL A 104 4.70 2.46 -0.32
C VAL A 104 6.14 2.91 -0.06
N GLN A 105 7.10 2.27 -0.71
CA GLN A 105 8.50 2.68 -0.65
C GLN A 105 8.90 3.41 -1.94
N CYS A 106 9.23 4.69 -1.82
CA CYS A 106 9.89 5.42 -2.89
C CYS A 106 11.27 4.79 -3.16
N GLN A 107 11.58 4.45 -4.41
CA GLN A 107 12.93 4.07 -4.80
C GLN A 107 13.71 5.30 -5.24
N ALA A 108 15.05 5.25 -5.23
CA ALA A 108 15.81 6.26 -5.96
C ALA A 108 15.53 6.14 -7.46
N GLU A 109 15.44 7.29 -8.12
CA GLU A 109 15.52 7.32 -9.58
C GLU A 109 16.87 6.70 -9.99
N ALA A 110 16.81 5.77 -10.95
CA ALA A 110 17.98 5.11 -11.52
C ALA A 110 18.68 6.00 -12.55
#